data_AF-A0A4R6FDJ5-F1
#
_entry.id   AF-A0A4R6FDJ5-F1
#
_cell.length_a   1.000
_cell.length_b   1.000
_cell.length_c   1.000
_cell.angle_alpha   90.00
_cell.angle_beta   90.00
_cell.angle_gamma   90.00
#
_symmetry.space_group_name_H-M   'P 1'
#
loop_
_entity.id
_entity.type
_entity.pdbx_description
1 polymer ?
#
loop_
_entity_poly.entity_id
_entity_poly.type
_entity_poly.pdbx_seq_one_letter_code
_entity_poly.pdbx_strand_id
1 'polypeptide(L)'
;MVKGLKTPYKTAAVTFFSFFLVGAVPLLSYFFTGDYYFELGNRLFVNSCILTAISLSIVGGLKSYVTQKNIFKGILETVFLGGGAALIAFYAGSILESIFVT
;
A
#
# COMPACT_ATOMS: atom_id res chain seq x y z
N MET A 1 23.00 23.81 -3.50
CA MET A 1 23.56 22.64 -2.78
C MET A 1 23.01 22.66 -1.36
N VAL A 2 21.96 21.88 -1.08
CA VAL A 2 21.35 21.88 0.26
C VAL A 2 22.25 21.07 1.19
N LYS A 3 23.12 21.76 1.93
CA LYS A 3 23.78 21.23 3.11
C LYS A 3 22.71 21.05 4.19
N GLY A 4 22.36 19.81 4.49
CA GLY A 4 21.53 19.46 5.63
C GLY A 4 22.03 18.14 6.21
N LEU A 5 22.46 18.17 7.47
CA LEU A 5 22.95 17.06 8.27
C LEU A 5 21.89 15.97 8.48
N LYS A 6 21.48 15.26 7.43
CA LYS A 6 20.74 14.00 7.56
C LYS A 6 21.73 12.86 7.46
N THR A 7 22.00 12.22 8.59
CA THR A 7 22.83 11.01 8.62
C THR A 7 22.16 9.96 7.73
N PRO A 8 22.86 9.36 6.74
CA PRO A 8 22.26 8.42 5.80
C PRO A 8 21.45 7.31 6.48
N TYR A 9 21.99 6.77 7.58
CA TYR A 9 21.33 5.76 8.41
C TYR A 9 19.98 6.21 8.97
N LYS A 10 19.83 7.47 9.37
CA LYS A 10 18.56 8.00 9.89
C LYS A 10 17.52 8.09 8.78
N THR A 11 17.92 8.54 7.59
CA THR A 11 17.00 8.61 6.44
C THR A 11 16.56 7.21 6.01
N ALA A 12 17.49 6.27 5.90
CA ALA A 12 17.18 4.88 5.58
C ALA A 12 16.22 4.26 6.61
N ALA A 13 16.48 4.45 7.91
CA ALA A 13 15.62 3.95 8.98
C ALA A 13 14.20 4.52 8.88
N VAL A 14 14.05 5.84 8.72
CA VAL A 14 12.72 6.47 8.63
C VAL A 14 11.96 5.99 7.40
N THR A 15 12.61 5.85 6.24
CA THR A 15 11.97 5.32 5.03
C THR A 15 11.53 3.87 5.21
N PHE A 16 12.41 3.02 5.77
CA PHE A 16 12.10 1.62 6.05
C PHE A 16 10.89 1.48 6.97
N PHE A 17 10.89 2.17 8.13
CA PHE A 17 9.79 2.08 9.08
C PHE A 17 8.49 2.69 8.52
N SER A 18 8.57 3.77 7.74
CA SER A 18 7.39 4.35 7.09
C SER A 18 6.76 3.37 6.10
N PHE A 19 7.56 2.72 5.25
CA PHE A 19 7.07 1.71 4.32
C PHE A 19 6.57 0.46 5.02
N PHE A 20 7.25 0.00 6.07
CA PHE A 20 6.82 -1.15 6.85
C PHE A 20 5.46 -0.88 7.50
N LEU A 21 5.31 0.24 8.20
CA LEU A 21 4.07 0.57 8.90
C LEU A 21 2.90 0.74 7.94
N VAL A 22 3.06 1.52 6.86
CA VAL A 22 1.98 1.76 5.90
C VAL A 22 1.68 0.52 5.06
N GLY A 23 2.73 -0.20 4.63
CA GLY A 23 2.60 -1.42 3.83
C GLY A 23 2.04 -2.61 4.60
N ALA A 24 2.18 -2.63 5.93
CA ALA A 24 1.56 -3.65 6.78
C ALA A 24 0.04 -3.47 6.93
N VAL A 25 -0.49 -2.25 6.76
CA VAL A 25 -1.92 -1.96 7.02
C VAL A 25 -2.87 -2.88 6.25
N PRO A 26 -2.73 -3.10 4.92
CA PRO A 26 -3.62 -4.02 4.19
C PRO A 26 -3.50 -5.48 4.64
N LEU A 27 -2.32 -5.88 5.13
CA LEU A 27 -2.03 -7.23 5.60
C LEU A 27 -2.67 -7.51 6.96
N LEU A 28 -2.94 -6.47 7.77
CA LEU A 28 -3.64 -6.62 9.06
C LEU A 28 -5.00 -7.30 8.91
N SER A 29 -5.70 -7.12 7.77
CA SER A 29 -6.96 -7.81 7.52
C SER A 29 -6.84 -9.34 7.59
N TYR A 30 -5.68 -9.88 7.23
CA TYR A 30 -5.40 -11.32 7.30
C TYR A 30 -5.00 -11.76 8.71
N PHE A 31 -4.43 -10.85 9.52
CA PHE A 31 -4.02 -11.14 10.89
C PHE A 31 -5.19 -11.16 11.88
N PHE A 32 -6.16 -10.24 11.72
CA PHE A 32 -7.30 -10.11 12.62
C PHE A 32 -8.42 -11.13 12.38
N THR A 33 -8.41 -11.85 11.26
CA THR A 33 -9.44 -12.83 10.91
C THR A 33 -9.02 -14.28 11.26
N GLY A 34 -8.06 -14.43 12.19
CA GLY A 34 -7.40 -15.70 12.50
C GLY A 34 -8.34 -16.91 12.65
N ASP A 35 -7.95 -18.04 12.03
CA ASP A 35 -8.48 -19.43 12.06
C ASP A 35 -9.99 -19.68 11.98
N TYR A 36 -10.83 -18.65 12.08
CA TYR A 36 -12.27 -18.72 11.96
C TYR A 36 -12.67 -18.19 10.59
N TYR A 37 -13.25 -19.09 9.79
CA TYR A 37 -13.92 -18.87 8.50
C TYR A 37 -13.02 -18.94 7.24
N PHE A 38 -12.71 -20.18 6.84
CA PHE A 38 -12.27 -20.53 5.49
C PHE A 38 -13.29 -20.14 4.39
N GLU A 39 -14.56 -19.90 4.75
CA GLU A 39 -15.63 -19.46 3.83
C GLU A 39 -15.68 -17.94 3.57
N LEU A 40 -14.81 -17.15 4.21
CA LEU A 40 -14.89 -15.68 4.15
C LEU A 40 -13.92 -15.01 3.17
N GLY A 41 -13.28 -15.76 2.26
CA GLY A 41 -12.22 -15.25 1.37
C GLY A 41 -12.57 -13.97 0.62
N ASN A 42 -13.81 -13.86 0.12
CA ASN A 42 -14.26 -12.67 -0.60
C ASN A 42 -14.38 -11.42 0.30
N ARG A 43 -14.70 -11.60 1.59
CA ARG A 43 -14.77 -10.49 2.56
C ARG A 43 -13.38 -10.03 2.99
N LEU A 44 -12.42 -10.96 3.14
CA LEU A 44 -11.03 -10.61 3.45
C LEU A 44 -10.41 -9.78 2.33
N PHE A 45 -10.61 -10.20 1.08
CA PHE A 45 -10.10 -9.47 -0.08
C PHE A 45 -10.64 -8.04 -0.14
N VAL A 46 -11.96 -7.87 -0.03
CA VAL A 46 -12.60 -6.54 -0.03
C VAL A 46 -12.10 -5.68 1.12
N ASN A 47 -11.96 -6.24 2.33
CA ASN A 47 -11.45 -5.50 3.47
C ASN A 47 -10.00 -5.05 3.25
N SER A 48 -9.13 -5.92 2.73
CA SER A 48 -7.75 -5.56 2.39
C SER A 48 -7.68 -4.47 1.31
N CYS A 49 -8.56 -4.50 0.30
CA CYS A 49 -8.68 -3.44 -0.70
C CYS A 49 -9.07 -2.10 -0.07
N ILE A 50 -10.04 -2.08 0.84
CA ILE A 50 -10.46 -0.86 1.55
C ILE A 50 -9.31 -0.30 2.40
N LEU A 51 -8.63 -1.15 3.18
CA LEU A 51 -7.47 -0.74 3.97
C LEU A 51 -6.34 -0.19 3.07
N THR A 52 -6.11 -0.80 1.91
CA THR A 52 -5.14 -0.29 0.92
C THR A 52 -5.53 1.09 0.40
N ALA A 53 -6.79 1.29 0.02
CA ALA A 53 -7.27 2.58 -0.46
C ALA A 53 -7.13 3.68 0.62
N ILE A 54 -7.42 3.36 1.88
CA ILE A 54 -7.22 4.27 3.02
C ILE A 54 -5.73 4.61 3.19
N SER A 55 -4.85 3.61 3.20
CA SER A 55 -3.39 3.82 3.32
C SER A 55 -2.85 4.69 2.19
N LEU A 56 -3.21 4.41 0.94
CA LEU A 56 -2.79 5.21 -0.21
C LEU A 56 -3.36 6.63 -0.18
N SER A 57 -4.58 6.81 0.32
CA SER A 57 -5.18 8.13 0.50
C SER A 57 -4.43 8.94 1.56
N ILE A 58 -4.08 8.33 2.70
CA ILE A 58 -3.28 9.00 3.73
C ILE A 58 -1.91 9.40 3.17
N VAL A 59 -1.20 8.48 2.50
CA VAL A 59 0.11 8.78 1.90
C VAL A 59 0.00 9.86 0.83
N GLY A 60 -1.00 9.78 -0.05
CA GLY A 60 -1.25 10.79 -1.09
C GLY A 60 -1.57 12.15 -0.51
N GLY A 61 -2.34 12.22 0.58
CA GLY A 61 -2.66 13.43 1.30
C GLY A 61 -1.44 14.06 1.97
N LEU A 62 -0.66 13.26 2.72
CA LEU A 62 0.58 13.71 3.37
C LEU A 62 1.61 14.20 2.34
N LYS A 63 1.79 13.46 1.25
CA LYS A 63 2.64 13.86 0.10
C LYS A 63 2.22 15.23 -0.43
N SER A 64 0.94 15.44 -0.62
CA SER A 64 0.40 16.69 -1.19
C SER A 64 0.53 17.87 -0.23
N TYR A 65 0.29 17.63 1.06
CA TYR A 65 0.47 18.63 2.11
C TYR A 65 1.94 19.11 2.19
N VAL A 66 2.89 18.18 2.23
CA VAL A 66 4.32 18.51 2.27
C VAL A 66 4.78 19.23 1.00
N THR A 67 4.25 18.83 -0.17
CA THR A 67 4.61 19.43 -1.45
C THR A 67 3.79 20.69 -1.79
N GLN A 68 2.92 21.16 -0.90
CA GLN A 68 2.04 22.32 -1.10
C GLN A 68 1.20 22.22 -2.39
N LYS A 69 0.82 20.98 -2.76
CA LYS A 69 -0.06 20.68 -3.90
C LYS A 69 -1.49 20.41 -3.41
N ASN A 70 -2.44 20.44 -4.34
CA ASN A 70 -3.83 20.11 -4.04
C ASN A 70 -3.94 18.68 -3.46
N ILE A 71 -4.42 18.58 -2.23
CA ILE A 71 -4.54 17.33 -1.46
C ILE A 71 -5.44 16.33 -2.17
N PHE A 72 -6.62 16.76 -2.64
CA PHE A 72 -7.57 15.87 -3.30
C PHE A 72 -6.98 15.27 -4.57
N LYS A 73 -6.31 16.10 -5.39
CA LYS A 73 -5.65 15.62 -6.60
C LYS A 73 -4.54 14.62 -6.29
N GLY A 74 -3.69 14.89 -5.30
CA GLY A 74 -2.59 13.97 -5.00
C GLY A 74 -3.03 12.69 -4.29
N ILE A 75 -4.14 12.70 -3.55
CA ILE A 75 -4.83 11.47 -3.08
C ILE A 75 -5.23 10.64 -4.30
N LEU A 76 -5.97 11.26 -5.23
CA LEU A 76 -6.51 10.60 -6.41
C LEU A 76 -5.40 10.00 -7.28
N GLU A 77 -4.32 10.76 -7.54
CA GLU A 77 -3.13 10.27 -8.24
C GLU A 77 -2.51 9.05 -7.56
N THR A 78 -2.40 9.07 -6.23
CA THR A 78 -1.74 8.00 -5.47
C THR A 78 -2.60 6.73 -5.42
N VAL A 79 -3.92 6.89 -5.24
CA VAL A 79 -4.87 5.77 -5.24
C VAL A 79 -4.97 5.13 -6.62
N PHE A 80 -5.09 5.91 -7.70
CA PHE A 80 -5.16 5.34 -9.05
C PHE A 80 -3.85 4.66 -9.47
N LEU A 81 -2.70 5.24 -9.13
CA LEU A 81 -1.40 4.66 -9.45
C LEU A 81 -1.17 3.35 -8.69
N GLY A 82 -1.52 3.32 -7.40
CA GLY A 82 -1.48 2.09 -6.60
C GLY A 82 -2.50 1.04 -7.05
N GLY A 83 -3.72 1.46 -7.41
CA GLY A 83 -4.74 0.58 -7.97
C GLY A 83 -4.32 -0.04 -9.30
N GLY A 84 -3.71 0.74 -10.19
CA GLY A 84 -3.12 0.25 -11.43
C GLY A 84 -2.03 -0.79 -11.18
N ALA A 85 -1.14 -0.52 -10.22
CA ALA A 85 -0.10 -1.49 -9.83
C ALA A 85 -0.70 -2.78 -9.25
N ALA A 86 -1.75 -2.69 -8.43
CA ALA A 86 -2.45 -3.85 -7.87
C ALA A 86 -3.10 -4.71 -8.95
N LEU A 87 -3.75 -4.09 -9.94
CA LEU A 87 -4.32 -4.81 -11.08
C LEU A 87 -3.24 -5.55 -11.87
N ILE A 88 -2.14 -4.88 -12.19
CA ILE A 88 -1.01 -5.50 -12.90
C ILE A 88 -0.46 -6.68 -12.10
N ALA A 89 -0.28 -6.53 -10.79
CA ALA A 89 0.22 -7.59 -9.91
C ALA A 89 -0.76 -8.78 -9.84
N PHE A 90 -2.06 -8.53 -9.78
CA PHE A 90 -3.09 -9.58 -9.78
C PHE A 90 -3.07 -10.41 -11.07
N TYR A 91 -3.05 -9.75 -12.23
CA TYR A 91 -2.97 -10.45 -13.51
C TYR A 91 -1.64 -11.17 -13.71
N ALA A 92 -0.53 -10.55 -13.33
CA ALA A 92 0.77 -11.21 -13.36
C ALA A 92 0.78 -12.48 -12.49
N GLY A 93 0.15 -12.43 -11.30
CA GLY A 93 -0.03 -13.60 -10.44
C GLY A 93 -0.89 -14.69 -11.09
N SER A 94 -2.01 -14.33 -11.71
CA SER A 94 -2.89 -15.27 -12.41
C SER A 94 -2.21 -15.97 -13.60
N ILE A 95 -1.38 -15.24 -14.36
CA ILE A 95 -0.57 -15.83 -15.44
C ILE A 95 0.45 -16.81 -14.86
N LEU A 96 1.10 -16.45 -13.75
CA LEU A 96 2.08 -17.30 -13.10
C LEU A 96 1.44 -18.58 -12.55
N GLU A 97 0.27 -18.48 -11.91
CA GLU A 97 -0.51 -19.62 -11.43
C GLU A 97 -0.85 -20.59 -12.57
N SER A 98 -1.26 -20.06 -13.72
CA SER A 98 -1.59 -20.87 -14.91
C SER A 98 -0.38 -21.62 -15.49
N ILE A 99 0.85 -21.15 -15.26
CA ILE A 99 2.07 -21.78 -15.78
C ILE A 99 2.63 -22.84 -14.80
N PHE A 100 2.54 -22.59 -13.50
CA PHE A 100 3.23 -23.40 -12.48
C PHE A 100 2.33 -24.35 -11.70
N VAL A 101 1.02 -24.08 -11.63
CA VAL A 101 0.06 -24.83 -10.79
C VAL A 101 -0.94 -25.63 -11.64
N THR A 102 -0.82 -25.57 -12.96
CA THR A 102 -1.50 -26.48 -13.91
C THR A 102 -0.64 -27.72 -14.16
#